data_AF-A0A7Y5GXC8-F1
#
_entry.id   AF-A0A7Y5GXC8-F1
#
_cell.length_a   1.000
_cell.length_b   1.000
_cell.length_c   1.000
_cell.angle_alpha   90.00
_cell.angle_beta   90.00
_cell.angle_gamma   90.00
#
_symmetry.space_group_name_H-M   'P 1'
#
loop_
_entity.id
_entity.type
_entity.pdbx_description
1 polymer ?
#
loop_
_entity_poly.entity_id
_entity_poly.type
_entity_poly.pdbx_seq_one_letter_code
_entity_poly.pdbx_strand_id
1 'polypeptide(L)'
;MFGLGAGEIILILVVALIFIGPAKLPDLARSLGKGMREFRRAADDLHHELSRDADTKNHTPPKPQSTSLTKTMDATPNNMVASDPVVKPTAGIEDPSDTQAPSLPTLRPAEDTIAKGSKTSPPSDTTT
;
A
#
# COMPACT_ATOMS: atom_id res chain seq x y z
N MET A 1 24.39 0.62 34.72
CA MET A 1 22.97 0.86 35.08
C MET A 1 22.46 2.07 34.31
N PHE A 2 22.14 1.86 33.04
CA PHE A 2 21.32 2.74 32.20
C PHE A 2 20.67 1.79 31.20
N GLY A 3 19.59 1.15 31.63
CA GLY A 3 18.77 0.33 30.75
C GLY A 3 17.99 1.26 29.85
N LEU A 4 18.58 1.69 28.73
CA LEU A 4 17.85 2.41 27.69
C LEU A 4 16.90 1.41 27.03
N GLY A 5 15.71 1.30 27.61
CA GLY A 5 14.62 0.55 27.03
C GLY A 5 13.98 1.31 25.88
N ALA A 6 13.05 0.64 25.20
CA ALA A 6 12.25 1.28 24.16
C ALA A 6 11.47 2.49 24.72
N GLY A 7 11.04 2.45 25.99
CA GLY A 7 10.31 3.55 26.64
C GLY A 7 11.15 4.81 26.79
N GLU A 8 12.40 4.69 27.25
CA GLU A 8 13.32 5.82 27.40
C GLU A 8 13.68 6.44 26.05
N ILE A 9 13.90 5.61 25.01
CA ILE A 9 14.14 6.11 23.65
C ILE A 9 12.94 6.89 23.12
N ILE A 10 11.72 6.41 23.35
CA ILE A 10 10.49 7.10 22.95
C ILE A 10 10.35 8.43 23.69
N LEU A 11 10.63 8.49 25.00
CA LEU A 11 10.59 9.73 25.78
C LEU A 11 11.53 10.79 25.19
N ILE A 12 12.79 10.41 24.90
CA ILE A 12 13.78 11.31 24.31
C ILE A 12 13.33 11.76 22.92
N LEU A 13 12.77 10.85 22.11
CA LEU A 13 12.21 11.18 20.80
C LEU A 13 11.08 12.20 20.90
N VAL A 14 10.15 12.06 21.85
CA VAL A 14 9.05 13.03 22.04
C VAL A 14 9.59 14.40 22.40
N VAL A 15 10.57 14.48 23.31
CA VAL A 15 11.20 15.75 23.66
C VAL A 15 11.88 16.35 22.41
N ALA A 16 12.72 15.59 21.72
CA ALA A 16 13.38 16.04 20.49
C ALA A 16 12.37 16.48 19.40
N LEU A 17 11.24 15.80 19.30
CA LEU A 17 10.14 16.11 18.39
C LEU A 17 9.43 17.43 18.72
N ILE A 18 9.36 17.81 19.99
CA ILE A 18 8.81 19.12 20.37
C ILE A 18 9.78 20.23 19.94
N PHE A 19 11.08 20.03 20.11
CA PHE A 19 12.10 21.02 19.72
C PHE A 19 12.26 21.13 18.20
N ILE A 20 12.32 20.01 17.49
CA ILE A 20 12.60 19.93 16.05
C ILE A 20 11.30 20.00 15.23
N GLY A 21 10.21 19.44 15.75
CA GLY A 21 8.94 19.26 15.07
C GLY A 21 8.84 17.90 14.34
N PRO A 22 7.71 17.17 14.45
CA PRO A 22 7.51 15.88 13.76
C PRO A 22 7.50 16.00 12.23
N ALA A 23 7.13 17.16 11.71
CA ALA A 23 7.19 17.44 10.27
C ALA A 23 8.65 17.57 9.76
N LYS A 24 9.62 17.89 10.63
CA LYS A 24 11.01 18.12 10.24
C LYS A 24 11.86 16.85 10.30
N LEU A 25 11.56 15.89 11.18
CA LEU A 25 12.24 14.58 11.18
C LEU A 25 12.27 13.88 9.82
N PRO A 26 11.15 13.71 9.08
CA PRO A 26 11.19 13.04 7.78
C PRO A 26 12.00 13.83 6.75
N ASP A 27 12.04 15.15 6.86
CA ASP A 27 12.81 16.02 5.97
C ASP A 27 14.32 15.89 6.25
N LEU A 28 14.73 15.95 7.52
CA LEU A 28 16.11 15.69 7.96
C LEU A 28 16.56 14.27 7.60
N ALA A 29 15.71 13.26 7.79
CA ALA A 29 16.02 11.89 7.43
C ALA A 29 16.19 11.72 5.92
N ARG A 30 15.37 12.42 5.11
CA ARG A 30 15.50 12.41 3.64
C ARG A 30 16.77 13.10 3.17
N SER A 31 17.14 14.25 3.73
CA SER A 31 18.37 14.96 3.36
C SER A 31 19.62 14.20 3.79
N LEU A 32 19.66 13.72 5.04
CA LEU A 32 20.74 12.89 5.55
C LEU A 32 20.85 11.56 4.80
N GLY A 33 19.71 10.94 4.46
CA GLY A 33 19.68 9.68 3.72
C GLY A 33 20.24 9.80 2.30
N LYS A 34 19.96 10.92 1.61
CA LYS A 34 20.55 11.21 0.29
C LYS A 34 22.07 11.38 0.40
N GLY A 35 22.53 12.24 1.33
CA GLY A 35 23.95 12.46 1.57
C GLY A 35 24.68 11.19 2.01
N MET A 36 24.05 10.35 2.84
CA MET A 36 24.63 9.08 3.26
C MET A 36 24.71 8.08 2.11
N ARG A 37 23.75 8.07 1.20
CA ARG A 37 23.78 7.20 0.01
C ARG A 37 24.89 7.61 -0.95
N GLU A 38 25.07 8.91 -1.18
CA GLU A 38 26.15 9.46 -1.99
C GLU A 38 27.52 9.21 -1.34
N PHE A 39 27.63 9.43 -0.02
CA PHE A 39 28.84 9.15 0.74
C PHE A 39 29.21 7.66 0.69
N ARG A 40 28.24 6.75 0.88
CA ARG A 40 28.49 5.30 0.76
C ARG A 40 28.98 4.92 -0.63
N ARG A 41 28.37 5.48 -1.68
CA ARG A 41 28.80 5.20 -3.06
C ARG A 41 30.21 5.69 -3.33
N ALA A 42 30.54 6.92 -2.91
CA ALA A 42 31.89 7.44 -3.01
C ALA A 42 32.88 6.59 -2.20
N ALA A 43 32.52 6.19 -0.97
CA ALA A 43 33.35 5.33 -0.13
C ALA A 43 33.58 3.95 -0.76
N ASP A 44 32.56 3.35 -1.38
CA ASP A 44 32.63 2.06 -2.07
C ASP A 44 33.51 2.14 -3.33
N ASP A 45 33.42 3.24 -4.09
CA ASP A 45 34.25 3.50 -5.27
C ASP A 45 35.73 3.65 -4.87
N LEU A 46 36.01 4.45 -3.83
CA LEU A 46 37.36 4.58 -3.26
C LEU A 46 37.89 3.24 -2.76
N HIS A 47 37.07 2.44 -2.07
CA HIS A 47 37.47 1.11 -1.62
C HIS A 47 37.81 0.19 -2.81
N HIS A 48 37.05 0.28 -3.91
CA HIS A 48 37.33 -0.46 -5.15
C HIS A 48 38.62 -0.03 -5.85
N GLU A 49 38.91 1.27 -5.89
CA GLU A 49 40.15 1.80 -6.45
C GLU A 49 41.36 1.36 -5.62
N LEU A 50 41.30 1.50 -4.29
CA LEU A 50 42.37 1.05 -3.40
C LEU A 50 42.59 -0.48 -3.48
N SER A 51 41.52 -1.26 -3.61
CA SER A 51 41.61 -2.72 -3.77
C SER A 51 42.19 -3.09 -5.14
N ARG A 52 41.80 -2.40 -6.22
CA ARG A 52 42.35 -2.62 -7.57
C ARG A 52 43.84 -2.29 -7.66
N ASP A 53 44.29 -1.22 -7.02
CA ASP A 53 45.71 -0.85 -6.98
C ASP A 53 46.52 -1.86 -6.15
N ALA A 54 45.92 -2.46 -5.12
CA ALA A 54 46.52 -3.55 -4.35
C ALA A 54 46.54 -4.89 -5.14
N ASP A 55 45.48 -5.19 -5.89
CA ASP A 55 45.31 -6.42 -6.67
C ASP A 55 46.00 -6.38 -8.05
N THR A 56 46.39 -5.22 -8.58
CA THR A 56 47.21 -5.15 -9.81
C THR A 56 48.60 -5.77 -9.63
N LYS A 57 48.98 -6.14 -8.40
CA LYS A 57 50.14 -7.01 -8.12
C LYS A 57 49.84 -8.52 -8.21
N ASN A 58 48.59 -8.96 -8.33
CA ASN A 58 48.20 -10.37 -8.46
C ASN A 58 46.91 -10.54 -9.31
N HIS A 59 47.06 -10.93 -10.58
CA HIS A 59 45.97 -11.21 -11.52
C HIS A 59 44.93 -12.24 -11.03
N THR A 60 43.64 -11.89 -10.97
CA THR A 60 42.48 -12.80 -11.22
C THR A 60 41.23 -11.96 -11.61
N PRO A 61 40.46 -12.32 -12.66
CA PRO A 61 39.36 -11.49 -13.18
C PRO A 61 38.04 -11.59 -12.35
N PRO A 62 37.18 -10.54 -12.37
CA PRO A 62 35.99 -10.44 -11.53
C PRO A 62 34.78 -11.20 -12.09
N LYS A 63 34.09 -11.94 -11.22
CA LYS A 63 32.83 -12.63 -11.50
C LYS A 63 31.66 -11.62 -11.43
N PRO A 64 30.80 -11.51 -12.47
CA PRO A 64 29.64 -10.63 -12.46
C PRO A 64 28.56 -11.16 -11.50
N GLN A 65 28.32 -10.47 -10.39
CA GLN A 65 27.16 -10.71 -9.54
C GLN A 65 26.02 -9.77 -9.94
N SER A 66 25.26 -10.19 -10.94
CA SER A 66 23.92 -9.69 -11.21
C SER A 66 22.95 -10.41 -10.27
N THR A 67 22.67 -9.86 -9.10
CA THR A 67 21.48 -10.20 -8.32
C THR A 67 20.29 -9.40 -8.84
N SER A 68 19.82 -9.78 -10.02
CA SER A 68 18.48 -9.45 -10.48
C SER A 68 17.47 -10.20 -9.60
N LEU A 69 17.01 -9.53 -8.54
CA LEU A 69 15.76 -9.89 -7.87
C LEU A 69 14.63 -9.55 -8.84
N THR A 70 14.33 -10.50 -9.73
CA THR A 70 13.16 -10.51 -10.58
C THR A 70 11.93 -10.41 -9.69
N LYS A 71 11.33 -9.22 -9.70
CA LYS A 71 9.95 -8.96 -9.28
C LYS A 71 9.04 -9.78 -10.21
N THR A 72 8.82 -11.04 -9.86
CA THR A 72 7.80 -11.90 -10.49
C THR A 72 6.58 -11.94 -9.58
N MET A 73 5.73 -10.93 -9.69
CA MET A 73 4.33 -10.96 -9.26
C MET A 73 3.51 -10.28 -10.36
N ASP A 74 3.55 -10.89 -11.54
CA ASP A 74 2.58 -10.71 -12.61
C ASP A 74 2.09 -12.11 -12.95
N ALA A 75 1.12 -12.59 -12.18
CA ALA A 75 0.40 -13.82 -12.45
C ALA A 75 -0.91 -13.45 -13.13
N THR A 76 -0.85 -13.23 -14.44
CA THR A 76 -2.00 -13.40 -15.32
C THR A 76 -1.64 -14.43 -16.38
N PRO A 77 -1.97 -15.72 -16.20
CA PRO A 77 -1.89 -16.69 -17.27
C PRO A 77 -3.03 -16.37 -18.25
N ASN A 78 -2.61 -16.00 -19.45
CA ASN A 78 -3.47 -15.75 -20.59
C ASN A 78 -4.23 -17.04 -20.98
N ASN A 79 -5.54 -16.88 -21.15
CA ASN A 79 -6.46 -17.62 -22.00
C ASN A 79 -5.90 -18.81 -22.80
N MET A 80 -6.37 -20.03 -22.50
CA MET A 80 -6.33 -21.15 -23.42
C MET A 80 -7.70 -21.83 -23.47
N VAL A 81 -8.21 -21.89 -24.69
CA VAL A 81 -9.54 -22.27 -25.14
C VAL A 81 -9.77 -23.78 -25.04
N ALA A 82 -11.05 -24.12 -24.84
CA ALA A 82 -11.73 -25.37 -25.17
C ALA A 82 -11.39 -26.63 -24.36
N SER A 83 -12.36 -27.07 -23.57
CA SER A 83 -12.86 -28.45 -23.58
C SER A 83 -14.29 -28.46 -23.03
N ASP A 84 -15.22 -28.91 -23.86
CA ASP A 84 -16.58 -29.30 -23.49
C ASP A 84 -16.65 -30.09 -22.18
N PRO A 85 -17.78 -30.03 -21.48
CA PRO A 85 -18.41 -31.31 -21.18
C PRO A 85 -19.92 -31.31 -21.46
N VAL A 86 -20.28 -31.91 -22.59
CA VAL A 86 -21.49 -32.74 -22.69
C VAL A 86 -21.14 -34.10 -22.05
N VAL A 87 -21.65 -34.37 -20.84
CA VAL A 87 -22.24 -35.69 -20.51
C VAL A 87 -23.06 -35.61 -19.21
N LYS A 88 -24.33 -35.95 -19.39
CA LYS A 88 -25.38 -36.21 -18.41
C LYS A 88 -25.13 -37.56 -17.73
N PRO A 89 -25.32 -37.69 -16.40
CA PRO A 89 -26.00 -38.87 -15.90
C PRO A 89 -27.35 -38.51 -15.27
N THR A 90 -28.36 -39.19 -15.77
CA THR A 90 -29.73 -39.25 -15.28
C THR A 90 -29.86 -40.35 -14.22
N ALA A 91 -30.75 -40.10 -13.25
CA ALA A 91 -31.59 -41.05 -12.48
C ALA A 91 -31.16 -41.46 -11.06
N GLY A 92 -32.16 -41.35 -10.16
CA GLY A 92 -32.25 -41.87 -8.79
C GLY A 92 -32.47 -40.75 -7.77
N ILE A 93 -33.61 -40.02 -7.75
CA ILE A 93 -34.83 -40.31 -6.97
C ILE A 93 -34.54 -41.01 -5.63
N GLU A 94 -34.55 -40.25 -4.53
CA GLU A 94 -35.41 -40.47 -3.34
C GLU A 94 -35.74 -39.11 -2.69
N ASP A 95 -37.04 -38.82 -2.64
CA ASP A 95 -37.79 -37.72 -1.97
C ASP A 95 -38.13 -38.18 -0.51
N PRO A 96 -38.84 -37.48 0.41
CA PRO A 96 -39.26 -36.07 0.58
C PRO A 96 -39.01 -35.53 2.02
N SER A 97 -39.41 -34.27 2.25
CA SER A 97 -39.82 -33.67 3.56
C SER A 97 -38.79 -32.76 4.24
N ASP A 98 -38.72 -31.50 3.80
CA ASP A 98 -39.34 -30.41 4.55
C ASP A 98 -39.36 -29.11 3.73
N THR A 99 -40.48 -28.95 3.02
CA THR A 99 -41.37 -27.79 3.03
C THR A 99 -40.85 -26.39 3.44
N GLN A 100 -41.12 -25.47 2.51
CA GLN A 100 -41.30 -24.00 2.59
C GLN A 100 -40.07 -23.11 2.76
N ALA A 101 -39.54 -22.44 1.73
CA ALA A 101 -40.07 -21.52 0.70
C ALA A 101 -39.86 -20.02 1.06
N PRO A 102 -39.30 -19.22 0.13
CA PRO A 102 -39.06 -17.78 0.27
C PRO A 102 -40.29 -16.96 -0.18
N SER A 103 -40.55 -15.81 0.44
CA SER A 103 -41.46 -14.77 -0.09
C SER A 103 -40.92 -13.38 0.28
N LEU A 104 -40.28 -12.71 -0.68
CA LEU A 104 -40.79 -11.65 -1.57
C LEU A 104 -40.70 -10.23 -0.95
N PRO A 105 -40.14 -9.24 -1.69
CA PRO A 105 -39.95 -7.88 -1.20
C PRO A 105 -41.27 -7.11 -1.22
N THR A 106 -41.58 -6.43 -0.11
CA THR A 106 -42.78 -5.59 0.01
C THR A 106 -42.49 -4.18 -0.51
N LEU A 107 -43.23 -3.78 -1.54
CA LEU A 107 -43.29 -2.43 -2.09
C LEU A 107 -44.13 -1.49 -1.20
N ARG A 108 -43.73 -0.23 -1.24
CA ARG A 108 -44.30 0.99 -0.62
C ARG A 108 -45.82 1.10 -0.56
N PRO A 109 -46.34 1.79 0.45
CA PRO A 109 -47.47 2.71 0.29
C PRO A 109 -47.05 4.18 0.40
N ALA A 110 -47.72 5.02 -0.38
CA ALA A 110 -47.67 6.47 -0.38
C ALA A 110 -48.50 7.07 0.77
N GLU A 111 -48.51 8.41 0.80
CA GLU A 111 -49.46 9.34 1.45
C GLU A 111 -49.44 9.41 3.00
N ASP A 112 -49.45 10.57 3.69
CA ASP A 112 -50.01 11.89 3.37
C ASP A 112 -49.51 12.99 4.36
N THR A 113 -49.86 14.26 4.06
CA THR A 113 -49.92 15.46 4.96
C THR A 113 -48.70 16.42 4.92
N ILE A 114 -48.66 17.53 4.16
CA ILE A 114 -49.42 18.81 4.19
C ILE A 114 -49.23 19.65 5.48
N ALA A 115 -48.43 20.73 5.42
CA ALA A 115 -48.64 22.08 6.02
C ALA A 115 -47.34 22.91 5.93
N LYS A 116 -47.24 23.95 5.09
CA LYS A 116 -47.60 25.37 5.34
C LYS A 116 -46.45 26.21 5.96
N GLY A 117 -45.97 27.20 5.21
CA GLY A 117 -45.07 28.27 5.66
C GLY A 117 -44.24 28.85 4.50
N SER A 118 -44.83 29.53 3.52
CA SER A 118 -44.95 31.00 3.43
C SER A 118 -43.64 31.82 3.66
N LYS A 119 -43.09 32.31 2.54
CA LYS A 119 -42.45 33.64 2.29
C LYS A 119 -41.23 34.06 3.15
N THR A 120 -40.08 34.36 2.52
CA THR A 120 -39.63 35.70 2.09
C THR A 120 -38.11 35.73 1.77
N SER A 121 -37.77 36.15 0.53
CA SER A 121 -36.62 36.95 0.05
C SER A 121 -35.17 36.61 0.45
N PRO A 122 -34.23 36.65 -0.52
CA PRO A 122 -33.59 37.95 -0.82
C PRO A 122 -33.35 38.18 -2.33
N PRO A 123 -33.24 39.43 -2.79
CA PRO A 123 -32.45 39.71 -3.97
C PRO A 123 -31.15 40.43 -3.60
N SER A 124 -30.10 39.90 -4.19
CA SER A 124 -28.78 40.49 -4.33
C SER A 124 -28.85 41.81 -5.11
N ASP A 125 -27.87 42.65 -4.81
CA ASP A 125 -27.21 43.59 -5.72
C ASP A 125 -27.78 45.01 -5.93
N THR A 126 -26.91 45.98 -5.61
CA THR A 126 -26.53 47.12 -6.47
C THR A 126 -27.10 48.54 -6.17
N THR A 127 -26.14 49.47 -6.01
CA THR A 127 -26.17 50.94 -6.26
C THR A 127 -26.57 51.92 -5.14
N THR A 128 -25.56 52.50 -4.48
CA THR A 128 -25.17 53.94 -4.45
C THR A 128 -24.27 54.21 -3.26
#